data_AF-A0A6I3T796-F1
#
_entry.id   AF-A0A6I3T796-F1
#
_cell.length_a   1.000
_cell.length_b   1.000
_cell.length_c   1.000
_cell.angle_alpha   90.00
_cell.angle_beta   90.00
_cell.angle_gamma   90.00
#
_symmetry.space_group_name_H-M   'P 1'
#
loop_
_entity.id
_entity.type
_entity.pdbx_description
1 polymer ?
#
loop_
_entity_poly.entity_id
_entity_poly.type
_entity_poly.pdbx_seq_one_letter_code
_entity_poly.pdbx_strand_id
1 'polypeptide(L)'
;AQCRAVLAAYGLVLADDGVRDCVDDTPLLRIDMKVDPVFGPAIGFGLGGSAGRAADDRAVGLPPLNLVLARDIVQRSKAGRVLDEHADALCGALVRVAELVADLDGVAGLVLDPLAVGAAGLRVGEAAIDLGPPRPESAMAIRPYPQALEQLVPWQGGELLLRPIRPEDAPAHVRFFAALDPDDVRLRFFTTLRELPPAQLARLTQIDYDRAMAFIATRTGSDGLPETLGVVRAVADSDNRAAEFAIVIRSDLKGRGLGTILFAKLVDYFRSRGTGALTGDALAENTGVQQLVRRFGGHVLPGNEAGSVLLELPLHAKTS
;
A
#
# COMPACT_ATOMS: atom_id res chain seq x y z
N ALA A 1 27.05 -12.63 -11.07
CA ALA A 1 27.22 -12.47 -9.60
C ALA A 1 26.29 -11.39 -9.03
N GLN A 2 26.36 -10.13 -9.52
CA GLN A 2 25.55 -9.03 -8.99
C GLN A 2 24.03 -9.22 -9.17
N CYS A 3 23.56 -9.60 -10.38
CA CYS A 3 22.12 -9.88 -10.62
C CYS A 3 21.56 -10.96 -9.69
N ARG A 4 22.30 -12.05 -9.48
CA ARG A 4 21.94 -13.12 -8.54
C ARG A 4 21.77 -12.61 -7.11
N ALA A 5 22.67 -11.76 -6.64
CA ALA A 5 22.59 -11.19 -5.30
C ALA A 5 21.35 -10.29 -5.12
N VAL A 6 21.03 -9.47 -6.12
CA VAL A 6 19.82 -8.63 -6.11
C VAL A 6 18.58 -9.52 -6.06
N LEU A 7 18.44 -10.49 -6.96
CA LEU A 7 17.28 -11.39 -6.97
C LEU A 7 17.11 -12.17 -5.65
N ALA A 8 18.22 -12.63 -5.06
CA ALA A 8 18.20 -13.33 -3.79
C ALA A 8 17.71 -12.44 -2.62
N ALA A 9 18.02 -11.13 -2.63
CA ALA A 9 17.52 -10.18 -1.65
C ALA A 9 15.99 -10.05 -1.69
N TYR A 10 15.39 -10.25 -2.87
CA TYR A 10 13.94 -10.30 -3.09
C TYR A 10 13.41 -11.74 -3.11
N GLY A 11 14.13 -12.72 -2.58
CA GLY A 11 13.64 -14.11 -2.48
C GLY A 11 13.41 -14.82 -3.82
N LEU A 12 14.03 -14.35 -4.91
CA LEU A 12 14.00 -14.98 -6.23
C LEU A 12 15.27 -15.80 -6.43
N VAL A 13 15.12 -17.12 -6.51
CA VAL A 13 16.26 -18.06 -6.56
C VAL A 13 16.63 -18.36 -8.02
N LEU A 14 17.84 -17.92 -8.39
CA LEU A 14 18.47 -18.28 -9.67
C LEU A 14 19.08 -19.68 -9.55
N ALA A 15 18.69 -20.59 -10.43
CA ALA A 15 19.18 -21.97 -10.45
C ALA A 15 20.60 -22.05 -11.02
N ASP A 16 21.41 -22.97 -10.50
CA ASP A 16 22.80 -23.13 -10.92
C ASP A 16 22.93 -23.91 -12.23
N ASP A 17 22.07 -24.91 -12.45
CA ASP A 17 22.05 -25.78 -13.65
C ASP A 17 20.81 -25.56 -14.53
N GLY A 18 20.22 -24.36 -14.45
CA GLY A 18 18.97 -24.00 -15.13
C GLY A 18 17.73 -24.64 -14.48
N VAL A 19 16.61 -24.65 -15.21
CA VAL A 19 15.31 -25.13 -14.69
C VAL A 19 15.00 -26.59 -15.02
N ARG A 20 15.99 -27.36 -15.51
CA ARG A 20 15.80 -28.74 -16.02
C ARG A 20 15.24 -29.71 -14.98
N ASP A 21 15.60 -29.53 -13.71
CA ASP A 21 15.14 -30.38 -12.59
C ASP A 21 13.72 -30.03 -12.11
N CYS A 22 13.05 -29.08 -12.76
CA CYS A 22 11.69 -28.64 -12.42
C CYS A 22 10.68 -28.92 -13.55
N VAL A 23 11.12 -29.58 -14.63
CA VAL A 23 10.33 -29.83 -15.85
C VAL A 23 9.63 -31.19 -15.75
N ASP A 24 8.76 -31.36 -14.77
CA ASP A 24 7.80 -32.47 -14.74
C ASP A 24 6.56 -32.08 -15.58
N ASP A 25 6.73 -31.91 -16.90
CA ASP A 25 5.70 -31.53 -17.87
C ASP A 25 5.03 -30.13 -17.70
N THR A 26 5.56 -29.26 -16.83
CA THR A 26 5.03 -27.89 -16.66
C THR A 26 5.54 -26.94 -17.76
N PRO A 27 4.69 -26.01 -18.26
CA PRO A 27 5.13 -25.01 -19.21
C PRO A 27 6.16 -24.08 -18.58
N LEU A 28 7.24 -23.79 -19.31
CA LEU A 28 8.17 -22.74 -18.92
C LEU A 28 7.47 -21.38 -18.96
N LEU A 29 7.81 -20.53 -18.00
CA LEU A 29 7.19 -19.24 -17.78
C LEU A 29 8.19 -18.11 -17.98
N ARG A 30 7.67 -16.90 -18.09
CA ARG A 30 8.46 -15.68 -18.20
C ARG A 30 7.82 -14.58 -17.35
N ILE A 31 8.67 -13.85 -16.64
CA ILE A 31 8.34 -12.55 -16.06
C ILE A 31 9.30 -11.54 -16.65
N ASP A 32 8.79 -10.42 -17.16
CA ASP A 32 9.64 -9.32 -17.61
C ASP A 32 9.07 -7.98 -17.17
N MET A 33 9.93 -6.97 -17.08
CA MET A 33 9.54 -5.59 -16.85
C MET A 33 10.17 -4.71 -17.91
N LYS A 34 9.37 -3.79 -18.45
CA LYS A 34 9.82 -2.72 -19.35
C LYS A 34 9.28 -1.39 -18.88
N VAL A 35 10.00 -0.31 -19.16
CA VAL A 35 9.49 1.05 -18.92
C VAL A 35 8.69 1.49 -20.15
N ASP A 36 7.38 1.61 -19.98
CA ASP A 36 6.46 2.20 -20.95
C ASP A 36 6.55 3.74 -20.88
N PRO A 37 6.50 4.46 -22.03
CA PRO A 37 6.59 5.92 -22.04
C PRO A 37 5.44 6.65 -21.34
N VAL A 38 4.27 6.02 -21.23
CA VAL A 38 3.05 6.61 -20.64
C VAL A 38 2.86 6.12 -19.21
N PHE A 39 2.95 4.80 -19.00
CA PHE A 39 2.60 4.19 -17.72
C PHE A 39 3.81 3.95 -16.80
N GLY A 40 5.03 4.16 -17.31
CA GLY A 40 6.24 3.81 -16.59
C GLY A 40 6.47 2.31 -16.55
N PRO A 41 7.07 1.75 -15.48
CA PRO A 41 7.34 0.32 -15.39
C PRO A 41 6.07 -0.52 -15.60
N ALA A 42 6.15 -1.56 -16.43
CA ALA A 42 5.06 -2.49 -16.70
C ALA A 42 5.60 -3.92 -16.64
N ILE A 43 4.99 -4.76 -15.80
CA ILE A 43 5.39 -6.14 -15.55
C ILE A 43 4.52 -7.08 -16.39
N GLY A 44 5.17 -7.87 -17.24
CA GLY A 44 4.57 -8.93 -18.04
C GLY A 44 4.74 -10.30 -17.40
N PHE A 45 3.74 -11.16 -17.57
CA PHE A 45 3.75 -12.58 -17.22
C PHE A 45 3.20 -13.43 -18.37
N GLY A 46 3.78 -14.60 -18.61
CA GLY A 46 3.30 -15.50 -19.65
C GLY A 46 4.17 -16.73 -19.88
N LEU A 47 4.00 -17.35 -21.04
CA LEU A 47 4.85 -18.47 -21.48
C LEU A 47 6.29 -17.99 -21.74
N GLY A 48 7.25 -18.78 -21.28
CA GLY A 48 8.68 -18.56 -21.44
C GLY A 48 9.38 -19.69 -22.19
N GLY A 49 10.71 -19.61 -22.23
CA GLY A 49 11.55 -20.48 -23.04
C GLY A 49 11.40 -20.23 -24.54
N SER A 50 12.08 -21.06 -25.33
CA SER A 50 12.08 -20.94 -26.80
C SER A 50 10.68 -21.09 -27.40
N ALA A 51 9.87 -22.01 -26.87
CA ALA A 51 8.49 -22.24 -27.31
C ALA A 51 7.55 -21.08 -26.92
N GLY A 52 7.74 -20.48 -25.74
CA GLY A 52 6.90 -19.38 -25.25
C GLY A 52 7.10 -18.07 -26.00
N ARG A 53 8.32 -17.78 -26.49
CA ARG A 53 8.61 -16.54 -27.25
C ARG A 53 7.83 -16.39 -28.56
N ALA A 54 7.34 -17.50 -29.12
CA ALA A 54 6.51 -17.51 -30.32
C ALA A 54 5.00 -17.50 -30.02
N ALA A 55 4.61 -17.62 -28.75
CA ALA A 55 3.21 -17.67 -28.33
C ALA A 55 2.70 -16.28 -27.94
N ASP A 56 1.46 -15.97 -28.34
CA ASP A 56 0.74 -14.78 -27.88
C ASP A 56 0.04 -15.06 -26.54
N ASP A 57 0.84 -15.35 -25.51
CA ASP A 57 0.37 -15.55 -24.15
C ASP A 57 1.11 -14.62 -23.19
N ARG A 58 0.61 -13.38 -23.08
CA ARG A 58 1.21 -12.36 -22.22
C ARG A 58 0.14 -11.51 -21.54
N ALA A 59 0.14 -11.53 -20.22
CA ALA A 59 -0.63 -10.62 -19.37
C ALA A 59 0.29 -9.54 -18.82
N VAL A 60 -0.23 -8.32 -18.67
CA VAL A 60 0.53 -7.17 -18.16
C VAL A 60 -0.19 -6.56 -16.97
N GLY A 61 0.60 -6.14 -15.98
CA GLY A 61 0.17 -5.29 -14.87
C GLY A 61 1.18 -4.20 -14.58
N LEU A 62 0.74 -3.16 -13.88
CA LEU A 62 1.56 -2.03 -13.49
C LEU A 62 1.95 -2.21 -12.01
N PRO A 63 3.23 -2.00 -11.63
CA PRO A 63 3.63 -2.01 -10.23
C PRO A 63 3.10 -0.77 -9.48
N PRO A 64 2.98 -0.86 -8.14
CA PRO A 64 3.12 -2.07 -7.31
C PRO A 64 2.06 -3.13 -7.61
N LEU A 65 2.41 -4.39 -7.36
CA LEU A 65 1.47 -5.50 -7.40
C LEU A 65 1.25 -6.04 -5.99
N ASN A 66 -0.01 -6.27 -5.62
CA ASN A 66 -0.35 -7.13 -4.50
C ASN A 66 -0.80 -8.52 -4.99
N LEU A 67 -1.09 -9.44 -4.07
CA LEU A 67 -1.49 -10.81 -4.43
C LEU A 67 -2.77 -10.86 -5.28
N VAL A 68 -3.71 -9.91 -5.10
CA VAL A 68 -4.95 -9.86 -5.89
C VAL A 68 -4.64 -9.47 -7.34
N LEU A 69 -3.87 -8.39 -7.55
CA LEU A 69 -3.47 -7.93 -8.89
C LEU A 69 -2.56 -8.97 -9.57
N ALA A 70 -1.65 -9.58 -8.82
CA ALA A 70 -0.79 -10.65 -9.32
C ALA A 70 -1.62 -11.86 -9.75
N ARG A 71 -2.65 -12.24 -8.98
CA ARG A 71 -3.54 -13.35 -9.34
C ARG A 71 -4.35 -13.06 -10.59
N ASP A 72 -4.83 -11.83 -10.77
CA ASP A 72 -5.48 -11.40 -12.02
C ASP A 72 -4.52 -11.53 -13.23
N ILE A 73 -3.27 -11.09 -13.09
CA ILE A 73 -2.25 -11.24 -14.15
C ILE A 73 -2.03 -12.73 -14.48
N VAL A 74 -1.85 -13.58 -13.47
CA VAL A 74 -1.64 -15.03 -13.66
C VAL A 74 -2.84 -15.66 -14.36
N GLN A 75 -4.07 -15.35 -13.94
CA GLN A 75 -5.30 -15.91 -14.52
C GLN A 75 -5.59 -15.42 -15.94
N ARG A 76 -5.03 -14.27 -16.35
CA ARG A 76 -5.15 -13.77 -17.73
C ARG A 76 -4.23 -14.50 -18.71
N SER A 77 -3.16 -15.14 -18.24
CA SER A 77 -2.27 -15.99 -19.05
C SER A 77 -2.80 -17.42 -19.18
N LYS A 78 -2.64 -18.03 -20.36
CA LYS A 78 -2.92 -19.45 -20.62
C LYS A 78 -2.04 -20.33 -19.73
N ALA A 79 -0.75 -20.01 -19.60
CA ALA A 79 0.17 -20.74 -18.74
C ALA A 79 -0.24 -20.71 -17.26
N GLY A 80 -0.68 -19.54 -16.78
CA GLY A 80 -1.14 -19.39 -15.40
C GLY A 80 -2.41 -20.20 -15.10
N ARG A 81 -3.33 -20.34 -16.08
CA ARG A 81 -4.54 -21.18 -15.91
C ARG A 81 -4.22 -22.68 -15.83
N VAL A 82 -3.16 -23.13 -16.52
CA VAL A 82 -2.73 -24.54 -16.45
C VAL A 82 -2.06 -24.84 -15.10
N LEU A 83 -1.45 -23.83 -14.47
CA LEU A 83 -0.69 -23.94 -13.23
C LEU A 83 -1.44 -23.37 -12.01
N ASP A 84 -2.77 -23.55 -11.93
CA ASP A 84 -3.58 -22.99 -10.84
C ASP A 84 -3.15 -23.50 -9.46
N GLU A 85 -2.67 -24.75 -9.37
CA GLU A 85 -2.10 -25.33 -8.13
C GLU A 85 -0.83 -24.59 -7.66
N HIS A 86 -0.16 -23.88 -8.55
CA HIS A 86 1.04 -23.10 -8.29
C HIS A 86 0.78 -21.58 -8.31
N ALA A 87 -0.48 -21.16 -8.40
CA ALA A 87 -0.85 -19.75 -8.52
C ALA A 87 -0.24 -18.88 -7.40
N ASP A 88 -0.22 -19.36 -6.16
CA ASP A 88 0.31 -18.59 -5.03
C ASP A 88 1.83 -18.34 -5.15
N ALA A 89 2.60 -19.33 -5.63
CA ALA A 89 4.04 -19.17 -5.87
C ALA A 89 4.32 -18.17 -6.99
N LEU A 90 3.51 -18.20 -8.06
CA LEU A 90 3.58 -17.27 -9.18
C LEU A 90 3.20 -15.85 -8.77
N CYS A 91 2.12 -15.71 -8.00
CA CYS A 91 1.70 -14.43 -7.45
C CYS A 91 2.79 -13.82 -6.56
N GLY A 92 3.38 -14.63 -5.68
CA GLY A 92 4.50 -14.21 -4.83
C GLY A 92 5.72 -13.76 -5.63
N ALA A 93 6.03 -14.42 -6.75
CA ALA A 93 7.13 -14.00 -7.62
C ALA A 93 6.86 -12.65 -8.31
N LEU A 94 5.64 -12.43 -8.81
CA LEU A 94 5.24 -11.15 -9.41
C LEU A 94 5.26 -10.00 -8.40
N VAL A 95 4.78 -10.24 -7.17
CA VAL A 95 4.87 -9.24 -6.08
C VAL A 95 6.31 -8.88 -5.79
N ARG A 96 7.21 -9.87 -5.64
CA ARG A 96 8.64 -9.63 -5.37
C ARG A 96 9.36 -8.91 -6.52
N VAL A 97 8.99 -9.18 -7.77
CA VAL A 97 9.47 -8.40 -8.93
C VAL A 97 8.95 -6.97 -8.88
N ALA A 98 7.69 -6.75 -8.50
CA ALA A 98 7.12 -5.41 -8.35
C ALA A 98 7.79 -4.61 -7.22
N GLU A 99 8.09 -5.26 -6.09
CA GLU A 99 8.87 -4.68 -4.99
C GLU A 99 10.28 -4.30 -5.44
N LEU A 100 10.99 -5.19 -6.13
CA LEU A 100 12.32 -4.91 -6.69
C LEU A 100 12.32 -3.67 -7.60
N VAL A 101 11.33 -3.57 -8.48
CA VAL A 101 11.20 -2.45 -9.43
C VAL A 101 10.83 -1.14 -8.72
N ALA A 102 10.08 -1.22 -7.62
CA ALA A 102 9.70 -0.07 -6.79
C ALA A 102 10.86 0.45 -5.94
N ASP A 103 11.66 -0.44 -5.35
CA ASP A 103 12.79 -0.10 -4.49
C ASP A 103 14.02 0.38 -5.30
N LEU A 104 14.20 -0.15 -6.51
CA LEU A 104 15.35 0.13 -7.38
C LEU A 104 14.94 1.01 -8.57
N ASP A 105 14.97 2.32 -8.34
CA ASP A 105 14.63 3.36 -9.32
C ASP A 105 15.49 3.34 -10.60
N GLY A 106 16.67 2.70 -10.58
CA GLY A 106 17.56 2.56 -11.72
C GLY A 106 17.23 1.41 -12.68
N VAL A 107 16.27 0.52 -12.39
CA VAL A 107 16.03 -0.68 -13.22
C VAL A 107 15.28 -0.34 -14.52
N ALA A 108 15.97 -0.21 -15.65
CA ALA A 108 15.36 0.12 -16.95
C ALA A 108 14.70 -1.08 -17.65
N GLY A 109 15.09 -2.30 -17.27
CA GLY A 109 14.51 -3.53 -17.80
C GLY A 109 14.83 -4.72 -16.90
N LEU A 110 13.94 -5.71 -16.88
CA LEU A 110 14.17 -6.97 -16.17
C LEU A 110 13.57 -8.12 -16.98
N VAL A 111 14.27 -9.24 -17.08
CA VAL A 111 13.80 -10.46 -17.72
C VAL A 111 14.18 -11.65 -16.86
N LEU A 112 13.20 -12.45 -16.47
CA LEU A 112 13.34 -13.77 -15.85
C LEU A 112 12.75 -14.79 -16.83
N ASP A 113 13.61 -15.48 -17.56
CA ASP A 113 13.22 -16.38 -18.66
C ASP A 113 14.32 -17.42 -18.92
N PRO A 114 14.10 -18.73 -18.73
CA PRO A 114 12.84 -19.34 -18.31
C PRO A 114 12.65 -19.35 -16.80
N LEU A 115 11.40 -19.33 -16.37
CA LEU A 115 10.95 -19.65 -15.01
C LEU A 115 10.30 -21.04 -15.01
N ALA A 116 10.50 -21.81 -13.95
CA ALA A 116 9.78 -23.05 -13.72
C ALA A 116 9.24 -23.10 -12.30
N VAL A 117 8.14 -23.81 -12.12
CA VAL A 117 7.53 -24.05 -10.82
C VAL A 117 7.21 -25.53 -10.70
N GLY A 118 7.53 -26.10 -9.54
CA GLY A 118 7.24 -27.49 -9.21
C GLY A 118 7.21 -27.68 -7.70
N ALA A 119 7.31 -28.93 -7.24
CA ALA A 119 7.19 -29.27 -5.81
C ALA A 119 8.23 -28.55 -4.92
N ALA A 120 9.43 -28.26 -5.45
CA ALA A 120 10.49 -27.54 -4.74
C ALA A 120 10.31 -26.01 -4.75
N GLY A 121 9.22 -25.51 -5.32
CA GLY A 121 8.93 -24.08 -5.48
C GLY A 121 9.33 -23.51 -6.84
N LEU A 122 9.34 -22.19 -6.93
CA LEU A 122 9.66 -21.44 -8.15
C LEU A 122 11.17 -21.24 -8.30
N ARG A 123 11.70 -21.51 -9.50
CA ARG A 123 13.11 -21.31 -9.86
C ARG A 123 13.25 -20.46 -11.11
N VAL A 124 14.25 -19.58 -11.10
CA VAL A 124 14.65 -18.77 -12.25
C VAL A 124 15.81 -19.46 -12.94
N GLY A 125 15.68 -19.75 -14.24
CA GLY A 125 16.75 -20.34 -15.04
C GLY A 125 17.79 -19.31 -15.44
N GLU A 126 17.34 -18.25 -16.12
CA GLU A 126 18.20 -17.13 -16.50
C GLU A 126 17.53 -15.81 -16.12
N ALA A 127 18.36 -14.82 -15.80
CA ALA A 127 17.92 -13.48 -15.46
C ALA A 127 18.83 -12.42 -16.06
N ALA A 128 18.22 -11.35 -16.55
CA ALA A 128 18.89 -10.13 -16.98
C ALA A 128 18.20 -8.90 -16.36
N ILE A 129 19.00 -7.94 -15.90
CA ILE A 129 18.52 -6.67 -15.35
C ILE A 129 19.32 -5.57 -16.05
N ASP A 130 18.62 -4.69 -16.75
CA ASP A 130 19.20 -3.52 -17.39
C ASP A 130 19.05 -2.33 -16.44
N LEU A 131 20.15 -1.59 -16.23
CA LEU A 131 20.16 -0.38 -15.41
C LEU A 131 20.21 0.86 -16.30
N GLY A 132 19.42 1.87 -15.95
CA GLY A 132 19.38 3.18 -16.56
C GLY A 132 19.50 4.29 -15.52
N PRO A 133 19.25 5.56 -15.90
CA PRO A 133 19.20 6.64 -14.94
C PRO A 133 18.09 6.39 -13.90
N PRO A 134 18.26 6.85 -12.65
CA PRO A 134 17.23 6.78 -11.62
C PRO A 134 15.93 7.40 -12.12
N ARG A 135 14.83 6.65 -12.05
CA ARG A 135 13.51 7.17 -12.36
C ARG A 135 13.06 8.15 -11.28
N PRO A 136 12.38 9.26 -11.64
CA PRO A 136 11.72 10.09 -10.64
C PRO A 136 10.59 9.28 -9.94
N GLU A 137 10.28 9.60 -8.69
CA GLU A 137 9.19 8.94 -7.94
C GLU A 137 7.83 9.01 -8.66
N SER A 138 7.62 10.00 -9.53
CA SER A 138 6.42 10.16 -10.36
C SER A 138 6.36 9.23 -11.57
N ALA A 139 7.40 8.43 -11.81
CA ALA A 139 7.46 7.54 -12.97
C ALA A 139 6.60 6.28 -12.82
N MET A 140 6.06 6.01 -11.63
CA MET A 140 5.14 4.89 -11.43
C MET A 140 3.70 5.38 -11.54
N ALA A 141 2.91 4.74 -12.40
CA ALA A 141 1.48 5.04 -12.53
C ALA A 141 0.70 4.79 -11.22
N ILE A 142 1.17 3.86 -10.39
CA ILE A 142 0.63 3.57 -9.06
C ILE A 142 1.80 3.66 -8.07
N ARG A 143 1.64 4.42 -6.98
CA ARG A 143 2.70 4.49 -5.96
C ARG A 143 2.79 3.18 -5.15
N PRO A 144 4.01 2.64 -4.94
CA PRO A 144 4.23 1.49 -4.07
C PRO A 144 3.89 1.83 -2.63
N TYR A 145 3.62 0.78 -1.85
CA TYR A 145 3.44 0.89 -0.42
C TYR A 145 4.70 1.50 0.22
N PRO A 146 4.61 2.65 0.91
CA PRO A 146 5.80 3.35 1.40
C PRO A 146 6.30 2.73 2.72
N GLN A 147 7.02 1.62 2.62
CA GLN A 147 7.52 0.85 3.78
C GLN A 147 8.41 1.67 4.72
N ALA A 148 9.14 2.66 4.20
CA ALA A 148 9.95 3.58 5.01
C ALA A 148 9.12 4.41 6.00
N LEU A 149 7.79 4.48 5.84
CA LEU A 149 6.89 5.15 6.76
C LEU A 149 6.39 4.25 7.90
N GLU A 150 6.78 2.98 7.95
CA GLU A 150 6.50 2.11 9.10
C GLU A 150 7.31 2.53 10.32
N GLN A 151 6.69 2.50 11.50
CA GLN A 151 7.32 2.93 12.74
C GLN A 151 6.76 2.18 13.94
N LEU A 152 7.64 1.55 14.71
CA LEU A 152 7.29 1.00 16.02
C LEU A 152 7.40 2.11 17.08
N VAL A 153 6.36 2.23 17.92
CA VAL A 153 6.35 3.17 19.04
C VAL A 153 5.92 2.45 20.33
N PRO A 154 6.54 2.76 21.48
CA PRO A 154 6.09 2.22 22.76
C PRO A 154 4.74 2.84 23.16
N TRP A 155 3.79 2.02 23.58
CA TRP A 155 2.48 2.48 24.03
C TRP A 155 1.86 1.51 25.04
N GLN A 156 1.44 2.02 26.20
CA GLN A 156 0.76 1.24 27.25
C GLN A 156 1.51 -0.04 27.68
N GLY A 157 2.85 0.01 27.71
CA GLY A 157 3.69 -1.14 28.10
C GLY A 157 3.88 -2.21 27.01
N GLY A 158 3.40 -1.97 25.78
CA GLY A 158 3.66 -2.80 24.61
C GLY A 158 4.14 -1.98 23.42
N GLU A 159 4.22 -2.63 22.27
CA GLU A 159 4.59 -2.00 21.00
C GLU A 159 3.35 -1.73 20.14
N LEU A 160 3.37 -0.58 19.46
CA LEU A 160 2.38 -0.18 18.49
C LEU A 160 3.08 0.06 17.15
N LEU A 161 2.62 -0.63 16.11
CA LEU A 161 3.09 -0.39 14.75
C LEU A 161 2.21 0.67 14.10
N LEU A 162 2.81 1.81 13.77
CA LEU A 162 2.21 2.85 12.95
C LEU A 162 2.66 2.66 11.51
N ARG A 163 1.74 2.46 10.59
CA ARG A 163 2.08 2.24 9.18
C ARG A 163 1.00 2.71 8.23
N PRO A 164 1.32 2.98 6.95
CA PRO A 164 0.30 3.23 5.94
C PRO A 164 -0.73 2.09 5.87
N ILE A 165 -1.99 2.42 5.57
CA ILE A 165 -3.01 1.41 5.26
C ILE A 165 -2.72 0.78 3.90
N ARG A 166 -3.01 -0.51 3.74
CA ARG A 166 -2.90 -1.23 2.47
C ARG A 166 -4.20 -2.00 2.16
N PRO A 167 -4.45 -2.41 0.90
CA PRO A 167 -5.67 -3.13 0.52
C PRO A 167 -5.98 -4.35 1.39
N GLU A 168 -4.93 -5.07 1.82
CA GLU A 168 -5.00 -6.29 2.62
C GLU A 168 -5.54 -6.04 4.05
N ASP A 169 -5.61 -4.78 4.48
CA ASP A 169 -6.16 -4.41 5.79
C ASP A 169 -7.69 -4.44 5.83
N ALA A 170 -8.36 -4.62 4.69
CA ALA A 170 -9.82 -4.60 4.60
C ALA A 170 -10.53 -5.49 5.65
N PRO A 171 -10.14 -6.76 5.89
CA PRO A 171 -10.77 -7.57 6.93
C PRO A 171 -10.56 -7.01 8.35
N ALA A 172 -9.37 -6.50 8.66
CA ALA A 172 -9.07 -5.90 9.95
C ALA A 172 -9.79 -4.56 10.14
N HIS A 173 -9.98 -3.79 9.06
CA HIS A 173 -10.69 -2.52 9.05
C HIS A 173 -12.19 -2.70 9.30
N VAL A 174 -12.80 -3.78 8.77
CA VAL A 174 -14.19 -4.16 9.08
C VAL A 174 -14.34 -4.49 10.57
N ARG A 175 -13.43 -5.30 11.14
CA ARG A 175 -13.44 -5.60 12.58
C ARG A 175 -13.27 -4.35 13.44
N PHE A 176 -12.37 -3.45 13.04
CA PHE A 176 -12.17 -2.18 13.71
C PHE A 176 -13.43 -1.32 13.68
N PHE A 177 -14.07 -1.17 12.53
CA PHE A 177 -15.31 -0.41 12.39
C PHE A 177 -16.44 -1.00 13.25
N ALA A 178 -16.58 -2.32 13.27
CA ALA A 178 -17.58 -3.01 14.11
C ALA A 178 -17.34 -2.85 15.62
N ALA A 179 -16.12 -2.49 16.04
CA ALA A 179 -15.76 -2.22 17.43
C ALA A 179 -15.93 -0.73 17.83
N LEU A 180 -16.37 0.14 16.93
CA LEU A 180 -16.67 1.53 17.24
C LEU A 180 -18.05 1.68 17.86
N ASP A 181 -18.15 2.59 18.82
CA ASP A 181 -19.45 3.06 19.31
C ASP A 181 -20.21 3.78 18.17
N PRO A 182 -21.54 3.58 18.02
CA PRO A 182 -22.35 4.27 17.02
C PRO A 182 -22.22 5.80 17.05
N ASP A 183 -22.01 6.41 18.21
CA ASP A 183 -21.79 7.85 18.31
C ASP A 183 -20.45 8.25 17.69
N ASP A 184 -19.42 7.42 17.81
CA ASP A 184 -18.11 7.69 17.20
C ASP A 184 -18.16 7.57 15.67
N VAL A 185 -18.96 6.63 15.17
CA VAL A 185 -19.26 6.52 13.74
C VAL A 185 -20.00 7.78 13.26
N ARG A 186 -21.02 8.23 14.00
CA ARG A 186 -21.77 9.44 13.67
C ARG A 186 -20.89 10.68 13.66
N LEU A 187 -20.01 10.84 14.65
CA LEU A 187 -19.06 11.94 14.72
C LEU A 187 -18.06 11.93 13.56
N ARG A 188 -17.72 10.75 13.03
CA ARG A 188 -16.73 10.59 11.95
C ARG A 188 -17.33 10.71 10.55
N PHE A 189 -18.53 10.20 10.34
CA PHE A 189 -19.17 10.10 9.03
C PHE A 189 -20.36 11.04 8.86
N PHE A 190 -20.69 11.81 9.90
CA PHE A 190 -21.88 12.68 9.95
C PHE A 190 -23.21 11.93 9.75
N THR A 191 -23.17 10.61 9.88
CA THR A 191 -24.32 9.72 9.73
C THR A 191 -24.11 8.44 10.54
N THR A 192 -25.21 7.79 10.91
CA THR A 192 -25.17 6.50 11.61
C THR A 192 -25.04 5.38 10.59
N LEU A 193 -23.84 4.83 10.46
CA LEU A 193 -23.57 3.65 9.63
C LEU A 193 -23.47 2.41 10.52
N ARG A 194 -24.25 1.37 10.21
CA ARG A 194 -24.15 0.08 10.91
C ARG A 194 -23.03 -0.80 10.36
N GLU A 195 -22.76 -0.67 9.08
CA GLU A 195 -21.77 -1.48 8.35
C GLU A 195 -21.08 -0.60 7.30
N LEU A 196 -19.87 -0.99 6.88
CA LEU A 196 -19.16 -0.37 5.77
C LEU A 196 -19.52 -1.06 4.46
N PRO A 197 -20.19 -0.36 3.51
CA PRO A 197 -20.43 -0.91 2.18
C PRO A 197 -19.11 -1.28 1.49
N PRO A 198 -19.05 -2.33 0.65
CA PRO A 198 -17.82 -2.77 0.00
C PRO A 198 -17.09 -1.66 -0.77
N ALA A 199 -17.83 -0.80 -1.48
CA ALA A 199 -17.26 0.34 -2.20
C ALA A 199 -16.60 1.37 -1.25
N GLN A 200 -17.20 1.60 -0.09
CA GLN A 200 -16.64 2.50 0.92
C GLN A 200 -15.40 1.89 1.57
N LEU A 201 -15.43 0.59 1.88
CA LEU A 201 -14.27 -0.14 2.40
C LEU A 201 -13.08 -0.05 1.44
N ALA A 202 -13.31 -0.28 0.15
CA ALA A 202 -12.27 -0.15 -0.87
C ALA A 202 -11.68 1.27 -0.91
N ARG A 203 -12.51 2.33 -0.85
CA ARG A 203 -12.02 3.73 -0.75
C ARG A 203 -11.24 4.03 0.54
N LEU A 204 -11.51 3.26 1.60
CA LEU A 204 -10.84 3.43 2.88
C LEU A 204 -9.46 2.74 2.92
N THR A 205 -9.29 1.62 2.22
CA THR A 205 -8.07 0.80 2.27
C THR A 205 -7.20 0.85 1.02
N GLN A 206 -7.77 1.16 -0.14
CA GLN A 206 -7.07 1.25 -1.43
C GLN A 206 -6.89 2.73 -1.78
N ILE A 207 -5.86 3.34 -1.21
CA ILE A 207 -5.57 4.76 -1.41
C ILE A 207 -4.44 4.96 -2.44
N ASP A 208 -4.53 6.05 -3.19
CA ASP A 208 -3.39 6.57 -3.93
C ASP A 208 -2.49 7.35 -2.96
N TYR A 209 -1.32 6.79 -2.62
CA TYR A 209 -0.38 7.36 -1.66
C TYR A 209 0.19 8.73 -2.08
N ASP A 210 0.04 9.14 -3.35
CA ASP A 210 0.46 10.48 -3.79
C ASP A 210 -0.53 11.57 -3.35
N ARG A 211 -1.83 11.26 -3.43
CA ARG A 211 -2.92 12.21 -3.18
C ARG A 211 -3.54 12.07 -1.79
N ALA A 212 -3.53 10.85 -1.25
CA ALA A 212 -4.12 10.53 0.04
C ALA A 212 -3.13 9.74 0.87
N MET A 213 -3.08 10.02 2.17
CA MET A 213 -2.32 9.21 3.11
C MET A 213 -3.22 8.79 4.26
N ALA A 214 -3.16 7.51 4.64
CA ALA A 214 -3.83 7.01 5.82
C ALA A 214 -2.85 6.16 6.62
N PHE A 215 -2.66 6.51 7.89
CA PHE A 215 -1.90 5.72 8.84
C PHE A 215 -2.84 4.96 9.76
N ILE A 216 -2.53 3.70 9.98
CA ILE A 216 -3.18 2.86 10.97
C ILE A 216 -2.23 2.57 12.11
N ALA A 217 -2.81 2.50 13.31
CA ALA A 217 -2.12 2.00 14.50
C ALA A 217 -2.55 0.56 14.74
N THR A 218 -1.59 -0.37 14.69
CA THR A 218 -1.85 -1.80 14.85
C THR A 218 -1.03 -2.43 15.96
N ARG A 219 -1.59 -3.46 16.60
CA ARG A 219 -0.84 -4.41 17.44
C ARG A 219 -1.19 -5.84 17.05
N THR A 220 -0.45 -6.81 17.60
CA THR A 220 -0.84 -8.22 17.55
C THR A 220 -1.97 -8.47 18.56
N GLY A 221 -3.11 -8.96 18.08
CA GLY A 221 -4.25 -9.37 18.90
C GLY A 221 -3.98 -10.67 19.66
N SER A 222 -4.89 -11.04 20.56
CA SER A 222 -4.80 -12.30 21.33
C SER A 222 -4.92 -13.56 20.46
N ASP A 223 -5.48 -13.43 19.27
CA ASP A 223 -5.60 -14.46 18.24
C ASP A 223 -4.36 -14.53 17.32
N GLY A 224 -3.34 -13.70 17.56
CA GLY A 224 -2.15 -13.59 16.73
C GLY A 224 -2.35 -12.78 15.44
N LEU A 225 -3.56 -12.26 15.18
CA LEU A 225 -3.85 -11.45 13.99
C LEU A 225 -3.58 -9.96 14.24
N PRO A 226 -3.27 -9.19 13.18
CA PRO A 226 -3.18 -7.74 13.30
C PRO A 226 -4.53 -7.12 13.70
N GLU A 227 -4.50 -6.33 14.77
CA GLU A 227 -5.63 -5.60 15.32
C GLU A 227 -5.43 -4.11 15.06
N THR A 228 -6.37 -3.46 14.35
CA THR A 228 -6.35 -2.01 14.14
C THR A 228 -7.02 -1.30 15.32
N LEU A 229 -6.33 -0.30 15.89
CA LEU A 229 -6.76 0.44 17.09
C LEU A 229 -7.23 1.86 16.78
N GLY A 230 -6.78 2.40 15.65
CA GLY A 230 -7.11 3.75 15.21
C GLY A 230 -6.57 4.01 13.83
N VAL A 231 -7.21 4.97 13.16
CA VAL A 231 -6.91 5.37 11.79
C VAL A 231 -6.92 6.88 11.72
N VAL A 232 -5.88 7.45 11.13
CA VAL A 232 -5.85 8.85 10.73
C VAL A 232 -5.59 8.90 9.23
N ARG A 233 -6.27 9.79 8.52
CA ARG A 233 -6.04 9.98 7.09
C ARG A 233 -6.12 11.44 6.72
N ALA A 234 -5.48 11.81 5.63
CA ALA A 234 -5.76 13.06 4.93
C ALA A 234 -5.71 12.91 3.41
N VAL A 235 -6.40 13.79 2.71
CA VAL A 235 -6.42 13.87 1.24
C VAL A 235 -6.01 15.28 0.84
N ALA A 236 -4.91 15.41 0.08
CA ALA A 236 -4.44 16.69 -0.42
C ALA A 236 -5.31 17.20 -1.59
N ASP A 237 -5.46 18.51 -1.66
CA ASP A 237 -5.93 19.19 -2.87
C ASP A 237 -4.91 19.03 -4.02
N SER A 238 -5.35 19.35 -5.24
CA SER A 238 -4.52 19.19 -6.44
C SER A 238 -3.28 20.09 -6.47
N ASP A 239 -3.30 21.20 -5.73
CA ASP A 239 -2.22 22.20 -5.62
C ASP A 239 -1.41 22.09 -4.32
N ASN A 240 -1.66 21.05 -3.51
CA ASN A 240 -1.00 20.75 -2.23
C ASN A 240 -1.00 21.91 -1.22
N ARG A 241 -2.00 22.80 -1.27
CA ARG A 241 -2.16 23.92 -0.33
C ARG A 241 -2.79 23.47 0.97
N ALA A 242 -3.75 22.57 0.91
CA ALA A 242 -4.43 21.99 2.05
C ALA A 242 -4.62 20.48 1.89
N ALA A 243 -4.63 19.76 3.01
CA ALA A 243 -5.04 18.37 3.04
C ALA A 243 -6.15 18.15 4.08
N GLU A 244 -7.29 17.64 3.63
CA GLU A 244 -8.44 17.39 4.48
C GLU A 244 -8.21 16.11 5.29
N PHE A 245 -8.16 16.22 6.62
CA PHE A 245 -7.88 15.12 7.53
C PHE A 245 -9.14 14.62 8.25
N ALA A 246 -9.10 13.34 8.62
CA ALA A 246 -10.05 12.75 9.53
C ALA A 246 -9.38 11.68 10.37
N ILE A 247 -9.84 11.55 11.63
CA ILE A 247 -9.30 10.60 12.60
C ILE A 247 -10.43 9.84 13.29
N VAL A 248 -10.20 8.56 13.54
CA VAL A 248 -11.10 7.71 14.32
C VAL A 248 -10.26 6.76 15.17
N ILE A 249 -10.61 6.66 16.45
CA ILE A 249 -9.91 5.83 17.44
C ILE A 249 -10.95 4.90 18.05
N ARG A 250 -10.57 3.65 18.30
CA ARG A 250 -11.46 2.69 18.96
C ARG A 250 -11.94 3.24 20.30
N SER A 251 -13.24 3.12 20.54
CA SER A 251 -13.94 3.86 21.61
C SER A 251 -13.39 3.54 23.01
N ASP A 252 -13.05 2.28 23.27
CA ASP A 252 -12.44 1.78 24.52
C ASP A 252 -10.99 2.26 24.77
N LEU A 253 -10.33 2.81 23.74
CA LEU A 253 -8.95 3.28 23.77
C LEU A 253 -8.82 4.80 23.77
N LYS A 254 -9.94 5.53 23.75
CA LYS A 254 -9.94 7.00 23.85
C LYS A 254 -9.35 7.49 25.17
N GLY A 255 -8.81 8.70 25.14
CA GLY A 255 -8.14 9.31 26.31
C GLY A 255 -6.75 8.74 26.64
N ARG A 256 -6.27 7.73 25.90
CA ARG A 256 -4.96 7.07 26.14
C ARG A 256 -3.82 7.58 25.25
N GLY A 257 -3.98 8.74 24.62
CA GLY A 257 -2.95 9.38 23.77
C GLY A 257 -2.81 8.82 22.35
N LEU A 258 -3.53 7.76 21.97
CA LEU A 258 -3.42 7.14 20.65
C LEU A 258 -3.74 8.10 19.50
N GLY A 259 -4.76 8.96 19.67
CA GLY A 259 -5.09 10.00 18.69
C GLY A 259 -3.96 11.00 18.47
N THR A 260 -3.24 11.38 19.54
CA THR A 260 -2.07 12.26 19.46
C THR A 260 -0.92 11.61 18.71
N ILE A 261 -0.65 10.32 18.97
CA ILE A 261 0.41 9.56 18.31
C ILE A 261 0.14 9.46 16.79
N LEU A 262 -1.07 9.04 16.41
CA LEU A 262 -1.45 8.94 15.00
C LEU A 262 -1.41 10.30 14.30
N PHE A 263 -1.99 11.33 14.92
CA PHE A 263 -2.04 12.65 14.32
C PHE A 263 -0.65 13.28 14.17
N ALA A 264 0.26 13.07 15.12
CA ALA A 264 1.66 13.48 14.97
C ALA A 264 2.31 12.89 13.71
N LYS A 265 2.13 11.57 13.50
CA LYS A 265 2.66 10.90 12.31
C LYS A 265 2.10 11.49 11.00
N LEU A 266 0.80 11.80 10.98
CA LEU A 266 0.16 12.45 9.83
C LEU A 266 0.75 13.85 9.60
N VAL A 267 0.90 14.64 10.65
CA VAL A 267 1.47 15.99 10.60
C VAL A 267 2.90 15.96 10.05
N ASP A 268 3.73 15.05 10.55
CA ASP A 268 5.13 14.91 10.10
C ASP A 268 5.21 14.52 8.61
N TYR A 269 4.34 13.60 8.18
CA TYR A 269 4.24 13.22 6.76
C TYR A 269 3.89 14.43 5.87
N PHE A 270 2.81 15.16 6.17
CA PHE A 270 2.41 16.29 5.32
C PHE A 270 3.37 17.49 5.42
N ARG A 271 4.08 17.66 6.54
CA ARG A 271 5.21 18.60 6.62
C ARG A 271 6.33 18.24 5.66
N SER A 272 6.74 16.96 5.64
CA SER A 272 7.81 16.50 4.73
C SER A 272 7.44 16.67 3.24
N ARG A 273 6.13 16.67 2.93
CA ARG A 273 5.58 16.90 1.57
C ARG A 273 5.43 18.39 1.21
N GLY A 274 5.74 19.31 2.11
CA GLY A 274 5.59 20.75 1.87
C GLY A 274 4.14 21.23 1.82
N THR A 275 3.18 20.46 2.33
CA THR A 275 1.74 20.81 2.29
C THR A 275 1.45 22.02 3.16
N GLY A 276 0.68 22.99 2.67
CA GLY A 276 0.45 24.27 3.36
C GLY A 276 -0.24 24.13 4.73
N ALA A 277 -1.36 23.40 4.78
CA ALA A 277 -2.13 23.18 6.00
C ALA A 277 -2.86 21.82 6.02
N LEU A 278 -3.19 21.32 7.21
CA LEU A 278 -4.19 20.27 7.41
C LEU A 278 -5.51 20.91 7.81
N THR A 279 -6.59 20.56 7.12
CA THR A 279 -7.94 21.07 7.39
C THR A 279 -8.91 19.93 7.70
N GLY A 280 -10.03 20.19 8.36
CA GLY A 280 -11.07 19.17 8.50
C GLY A 280 -12.35 19.72 9.11
N ASP A 281 -13.47 19.17 8.70
CA ASP A 281 -14.77 19.48 9.28
C ASP A 281 -15.09 18.51 10.42
N ALA A 282 -15.67 19.04 11.50
CA ALA A 282 -16.15 18.23 12.61
C ALA A 282 -17.45 18.80 13.17
N LEU A 283 -18.28 17.93 13.78
CA LEU A 283 -19.39 18.41 14.59
C LEU A 283 -18.85 19.19 15.80
N ALA A 284 -19.51 20.29 16.15
CA ALA A 284 -19.08 21.19 17.23
C ALA A 284 -19.01 20.50 18.61
N GLU A 285 -19.78 19.43 18.80
CA GLU A 285 -19.77 18.57 19.98
C GLU A 285 -18.54 17.64 20.07
N ASN A 286 -17.81 17.43 18.96
CA ASN A 286 -16.59 16.61 18.94
C ASN A 286 -15.41 17.38 19.54
N THR A 287 -15.45 17.56 20.87
CA THR A 287 -14.41 18.29 21.60
C THR A 287 -13.05 17.60 21.55
N GLY A 288 -13.01 16.27 21.37
CA GLY A 288 -11.78 15.50 21.31
C GLY A 288 -10.88 15.90 20.13
N VAL A 289 -11.44 15.98 18.91
CA VAL A 289 -10.67 16.39 17.73
C VAL A 289 -10.29 17.87 17.79
N GLN A 290 -11.14 18.72 18.35
CA GLN A 290 -10.83 20.14 18.57
C GLN A 290 -9.64 20.33 19.52
N GLN A 291 -9.61 19.60 20.64
CA GLN A 291 -8.48 19.61 21.57
C GLN A 291 -7.20 19.08 20.92
N LEU A 292 -7.33 18.02 20.10
CA LEU A 292 -6.22 17.47 19.34
C LEU A 292 -5.60 18.53 18.41
N VAL A 293 -6.41 19.21 17.59
CA VAL A 293 -5.90 20.26 16.68
C VAL A 293 -5.24 21.41 17.45
N ARG A 294 -5.88 21.91 18.52
CA ARG A 294 -5.30 22.97 19.36
C ARG A 294 -3.96 22.58 19.95
N ARG A 295 -3.79 21.32 20.36
CA ARG A 295 -2.53 20.78 20.90
C ARG A 295 -1.37 20.86 19.90
N PHE A 296 -1.65 20.75 18.61
CA PHE A 296 -0.64 20.87 17.54
C PHE A 296 -0.46 22.31 17.05
N GLY A 297 -1.07 23.30 17.70
CA GLY A 297 -0.99 24.71 17.34
C GLY A 297 -2.01 25.14 16.28
N GLY A 298 -3.00 24.31 15.99
CA GLY A 298 -4.07 24.64 15.06
C GLY A 298 -5.20 25.47 15.68
N HIS A 299 -6.08 25.94 14.82
CA HIS A 299 -7.24 26.76 15.13
C HIS A 299 -8.53 25.97 14.94
N VAL A 300 -9.55 26.37 15.69
CA VAL A 300 -10.93 25.87 15.55
C VAL A 300 -11.80 27.08 15.23
N LEU A 301 -12.32 27.10 14.03
CA LEU A 301 -13.11 28.19 13.46
C LEU A 301 -14.58 27.75 13.36
N PRO A 302 -15.53 28.70 13.31
CA PRO A 302 -16.91 28.37 12.96
C PRO A 302 -16.96 27.65 11.60
N GLY A 303 -17.70 26.55 11.52
CA GLY A 303 -17.90 25.82 10.27
C GLY A 303 -18.93 26.48 9.35
N ASN A 304 -19.05 25.97 8.13
CA ASN A 304 -20.00 26.49 7.14
C ASN A 304 -21.45 26.12 7.45
N GLU A 305 -21.66 25.01 8.17
CA GLU A 305 -22.98 24.52 8.55
C GLU A 305 -23.25 24.73 10.05
N ALA A 306 -24.52 24.96 10.40
CA ALA A 306 -24.92 25.10 11.79
C ALA A 306 -24.59 23.81 12.57
N GLY A 307 -23.85 23.96 13.69
CA GLY A 307 -23.40 22.83 14.50
C GLY A 307 -22.10 22.16 14.02
N SER A 308 -21.42 22.72 13.03
CA SER A 308 -20.09 22.29 12.57
C SER A 308 -18.98 23.28 12.98
N VAL A 309 -17.76 22.79 13.04
CA VAL A 309 -16.53 23.59 13.21
C VAL A 309 -15.52 23.20 12.13
N LEU A 310 -14.80 24.20 11.63
CA LEU A 310 -13.66 24.01 10.75
C LEU A 310 -12.39 23.93 11.61
N LEU A 311 -11.62 22.87 11.42
CA LEU A 311 -10.32 22.65 12.03
C LEU A 311 -9.26 23.04 11.02
N GLU A 312 -8.29 23.88 11.42
CA GLU A 312 -7.18 24.28 10.57
C GLU A 312 -5.86 24.18 11.33
N LEU A 313 -4.89 23.46 10.77
CA LEU A 313 -3.53 23.35 11.29
C LEU A 313 -2.55 23.79 10.20
N PRO A 314 -2.02 25.02 10.27
CA PRO A 314 -0.95 25.46 9.37
C PRO A 314 0.30 24.60 9.56
N LEU A 315 0.85 24.10 8.45
CA LEU A 315 2.08 23.29 8.45
C LEU A 315 3.28 24.07 7.93
N HIS A 316 3.07 24.89 6.91
CA HIS A 316 4.06 25.79 6.31
C HIS A 316 3.47 27.19 6.10
N ALA A 317 4.31 28.22 6.07
CA ALA A 317 3.86 29.58 5.80
C ALA A 317 3.25 29.67 4.39
N LYS A 318 2.11 30.35 4.25
CA LYS A 318 1.52 30.65 2.93
C LYS A 318 2.55 31.45 2.14
N THR A 319 3.20 30.83 1.16
CA THR A 319 4.04 31.56 0.21
C THR A 319 3.07 32.37 -0.64
N SER A 320 3.05 33.68 -0.41
CA SER A 320 2.17 34.64 -1.10
C SER A 320 2.63 34.89 -2.52
#